data_AF-A0A5M6CDD2-F1
#
_entry.id   AF-A0A5M6CDD2-F1
#
_cell.length_a   1.000
_cell.length_b   1.000
_cell.length_c   1.000
_cell.angle_alpha   90.00
_cell.angle_beta   90.00
_cell.angle_gamma   90.00
#
_symmetry.space_group_name_H-M   'P 1'
#
loop_
_entity.id
_entity.type
_entity.pdbx_description
1 polymer ?
#
loop_
_entity_poly.entity_id
_entity_poly.type
_entity_poly.pdbx_seq_one_letter_code
_entity_poly.pdbx_strand_id
1 'polypeptide(L)'
;MFPDFHYLFQSLFGIDIPGLAIVKTFGFFVAMGFLFGAWVISKELQRKKEQGLFQPEIITEEIGKPATSSELIGMGILGFLLGFKLIGMFLNSAAVGHDPMGFILSMKGSWITGIVLAAVFVYWKYSSKKKQQLPQPKQQRVAVYPHHRVADIIFIAAIGGFAGAKIFNAFETWQDFIADPIGNLFSASGLTFYGGLIVATIALYLYARKKKFDFRHLCDAAAPALILAYGIGRLGCQTAGDGDWGIFNSAYTTQPDGSMVKSSYQDYQAMVTKYPNQFMDRNLNQITPNKYASGPSWLPDWIFAQNFKHNVNNDGIKIAGDEGEYNHVLPAGVFPTSLYEAVACILLFFVMWRVRKRFGRPLQMFGLYLIIAGIERFLIELMRVNYKYNWGFLHPTQAEIISTCLVIAGLGLLFFYKPKEKTETV
;
A
#
# COMPACT_ATOMS: atom_id res chain seq x y z
N MET A 1 -4.57 11.69 15.49
CA MET A 1 -4.45 10.67 14.44
C MET A 1 -5.62 9.73 14.59
N PHE A 2 -5.91 9.01 13.53
CA PHE A 2 -7.06 8.13 13.42
C PHE A 2 -6.52 6.74 13.12
N PRO A 3 -6.03 6.00 14.13
CA PRO A 3 -5.50 4.65 13.94
C PRO A 3 -6.56 3.70 13.34
N ASP A 4 -7.82 3.96 13.64
CA ASP A 4 -8.98 3.26 13.10
C ASP A 4 -10.19 4.17 12.94
N PHE A 5 -11.27 3.60 12.41
CA PHE A 5 -12.50 4.33 12.14
C PHE A 5 -13.26 4.71 13.42
N HIS A 6 -13.00 4.08 14.57
CA HIS A 6 -13.59 4.49 15.85
C HIS A 6 -13.06 5.88 16.25
N TYR A 7 -11.73 6.07 16.26
CA TYR A 7 -11.12 7.38 16.51
C TYR A 7 -11.52 8.43 15.45
N LEU A 8 -11.64 8.03 14.19
CA LEU A 8 -12.07 8.93 13.11
C LEU A 8 -13.49 9.46 13.34
N PHE A 9 -14.45 8.57 13.61
CA PHE A 9 -15.85 8.94 13.80
C PHE A 9 -16.06 9.73 15.09
N GLN A 10 -15.37 9.36 16.16
CA GLN A 10 -15.41 10.10 17.42
C GLN A 10 -14.91 11.53 17.21
N SER A 11 -13.83 11.73 16.45
CA SER A 11 -13.27 13.06 16.20
C SER A 11 -14.09 13.91 15.24
N LEU A 12 -14.70 13.32 14.20
CA LEU A 12 -15.43 14.07 13.18
C LEU A 12 -16.88 14.35 13.58
N PHE A 13 -17.53 13.41 14.27
CA PHE A 13 -18.96 13.46 14.55
C PHE A 13 -19.29 13.45 16.05
N GLY A 14 -18.32 13.23 16.93
CA GLY A 14 -18.56 13.08 18.37
C GLY A 14 -19.29 11.79 18.74
N ILE A 15 -19.34 10.79 17.83
CA ILE A 15 -20.07 9.55 18.02
C ILE A 15 -19.10 8.43 18.42
N ASP A 16 -19.33 7.82 19.58
CA ASP A 16 -18.56 6.68 20.08
C ASP A 16 -19.15 5.36 19.56
N ILE A 17 -18.47 4.74 18.59
CA ILE A 17 -18.85 3.43 18.02
C ILE A 17 -17.63 2.48 18.11
N PRO A 18 -17.45 1.76 19.23
CA PRO A 18 -16.28 0.88 19.43
C PRO A 18 -16.13 -0.19 18.34
N GLY A 19 -17.23 -0.64 17.74
CA GLY A 19 -17.21 -1.63 16.67
C GLY A 19 -16.46 -1.20 15.41
N LEU A 20 -16.25 0.11 15.21
CA LEU A 20 -15.47 0.63 14.08
C LEU A 20 -13.95 0.45 14.25
N ALA A 21 -13.47 0.10 15.44
CA ALA A 21 -12.04 -0.12 15.70
C ALA A 21 -11.45 -1.28 14.88
N ILE A 22 -12.29 -2.21 14.41
CA ILE A 22 -11.90 -3.28 13.47
C ILE A 22 -11.31 -2.71 12.18
N VAL A 23 -11.86 -1.60 11.70
CA VAL A 23 -11.46 -1.02 10.42
C VAL A 23 -10.30 -0.07 10.67
N LYS A 24 -9.08 -0.58 10.55
CA LYS A 24 -7.86 0.23 10.63
C LYS A 24 -7.78 1.16 9.41
N THR A 25 -7.47 2.44 9.64
CA THR A 25 -7.40 3.44 8.56
C THR A 25 -6.29 3.13 7.57
N PHE A 26 -5.13 2.66 8.04
CA PHE A 26 -4.04 2.19 7.20
C PHE A 26 -4.51 1.11 6.21
N GLY A 27 -5.14 0.04 6.73
CA GLY A 27 -5.65 -1.06 5.89
C GLY A 27 -6.72 -0.60 4.89
N PHE A 28 -7.58 0.33 5.29
CA PHE A 28 -8.57 0.95 4.40
C PHE A 28 -7.92 1.68 3.22
N PHE A 29 -6.91 2.54 3.47
CA PHE A 29 -6.22 3.25 2.40
C PHE A 29 -5.40 2.32 1.51
N VAL A 30 -4.79 1.27 2.06
CA VAL A 30 -4.14 0.22 1.25
C VAL A 30 -5.15 -0.43 0.31
N ALA A 31 -6.33 -0.82 0.80
CA ALA A 31 -7.40 -1.38 -0.02
C ALA A 31 -7.85 -0.40 -1.12
N MET A 32 -7.97 0.89 -0.80
CA MET A 32 -8.26 1.92 -1.80
C MET A 32 -7.16 2.04 -2.85
N GLY A 33 -5.88 1.94 -2.46
CA GLY A 33 -4.75 1.90 -3.37
C GLY A 33 -4.85 0.76 -4.38
N PHE A 34 -5.25 -0.44 -3.95
CA PHE A 34 -5.54 -1.56 -4.85
C PHE A 34 -6.71 -1.26 -5.81
N LEU A 35 -7.81 -0.71 -5.31
CA LEU A 35 -9.00 -0.41 -6.13
C LEU A 35 -8.71 0.65 -7.20
N PHE A 36 -8.10 1.77 -6.82
CA PHE A 36 -7.74 2.83 -7.75
C PHE A 36 -6.62 2.38 -8.69
N GLY A 37 -5.62 1.64 -8.20
CA GLY A 37 -4.59 1.04 -9.04
C GLY A 37 -5.17 0.10 -10.10
N ALA A 38 -6.13 -0.76 -9.71
CA ALA A 38 -6.86 -1.64 -10.61
C ALA A 38 -7.63 -0.87 -11.69
N TRP A 39 -8.28 0.21 -11.30
CA TRP A 39 -9.01 1.07 -12.22
C TRP A 39 -8.06 1.74 -13.23
N VAL A 40 -6.95 2.32 -12.75
CA VAL A 40 -5.95 2.98 -13.61
C VAL A 40 -5.32 2.00 -14.60
N ILE A 41 -4.86 0.83 -14.14
CA ILE A 41 -4.24 -0.16 -15.02
C ILE A 41 -5.24 -0.71 -16.04
N SER A 42 -6.50 -0.92 -15.65
CA SER A 42 -7.57 -1.33 -16.57
C SER A 42 -7.76 -0.31 -17.69
N LYS A 43 -7.84 0.98 -17.35
CA LYS A 43 -7.97 2.07 -18.32
C LYS A 43 -6.76 2.18 -19.25
N GLU A 44 -5.55 2.02 -18.74
CA GLU A 44 -4.35 2.07 -19.59
C GLU A 44 -4.18 0.85 -20.49
N LEU A 45 -4.47 -0.36 -19.99
CA LEU A 45 -4.46 -1.56 -20.82
C LEU A 45 -5.53 -1.49 -21.92
N GLN A 46 -6.70 -0.92 -21.63
CA GLN A 46 -7.74 -0.66 -22.63
C GLN A 46 -7.25 0.35 -23.69
N ARG A 47 -6.67 1.48 -23.28
CA ARG A 47 -6.12 2.47 -24.21
C ARG A 47 -5.04 1.88 -25.10
N LYS A 48 -4.11 1.10 -24.54
CA LYS A 48 -3.04 0.43 -25.30
C LYS A 48 -3.59 -0.63 -26.25
N LYS A 49 -4.71 -1.28 -25.91
CA LYS A 49 -5.46 -2.16 -26.84
C LYS A 49 -6.03 -1.36 -28.02
N GLU A 50 -6.60 -0.19 -27.79
CA GLU A 50 -7.08 0.70 -28.86
C GLU A 50 -5.95 1.20 -29.78
N GLN A 51 -4.70 1.23 -29.30
CA GLN A 51 -3.50 1.52 -30.11
C GLN A 51 -2.95 0.32 -30.89
N GLY A 52 -3.58 -0.86 -30.79
CA GLY A 52 -3.10 -2.07 -31.47
C GLY A 52 -1.87 -2.73 -30.84
N LEU A 53 -1.49 -2.36 -29.61
CA LEU A 53 -0.28 -2.87 -28.94
C LEU A 53 -0.44 -4.26 -28.33
N PHE A 54 -1.66 -4.80 -28.29
CA PHE A 54 -1.98 -6.10 -27.71
C PHE A 54 -2.73 -6.98 -28.69
N GLN A 55 -2.26 -8.21 -28.83
CA GLN A 55 -2.97 -9.27 -29.54
C GLN A 55 -3.92 -10.00 -28.57
N PRO A 56 -5.15 -10.33 -28.98
CA PRO A 56 -6.07 -11.09 -28.15
C PRO A 56 -5.65 -12.56 -28.07
N GLU A 57 -5.90 -13.17 -26.91
CA GLU A 57 -5.97 -14.63 -26.79
C GLU A 57 -7.40 -15.05 -27.19
N ILE A 58 -7.53 -15.85 -28.25
CA ILE A 58 -8.84 -16.38 -28.65
C ILE A 58 -9.14 -17.61 -27.81
N ILE A 59 -10.17 -17.51 -26.96
CA ILE A 59 -10.60 -18.59 -26.09
C ILE A 59 -12.00 -19.03 -26.52
N THR A 60 -12.23 -20.34 -26.61
CA THR A 60 -13.57 -20.89 -26.82
C THR A 60 -14.29 -20.92 -25.47
N GLU A 61 -15.30 -20.07 -25.31
CA GLU A 61 -16.15 -20.04 -24.13
C GLU A 61 -17.51 -20.67 -24.47
N GLU A 62 -18.01 -21.53 -23.60
CA GLU A 62 -19.33 -22.14 -23.75
C GLU A 62 -20.37 -21.34 -22.96
N ILE A 63 -21.19 -20.60 -23.68
CA ILE A 63 -22.22 -19.73 -23.12
C ILE A 63 -23.51 -20.52 -22.96
N GLY A 64 -24.19 -20.29 -21.83
CA GLY A 64 -25.51 -20.86 -21.56
C GLY A 64 -25.51 -22.23 -20.89
N LYS A 65 -24.37 -22.70 -20.37
CA LYS A 65 -24.31 -23.89 -19.50
C LYS A 65 -24.93 -23.62 -18.12
N PRO A 66 -25.58 -24.62 -17.51
CA PRO A 66 -25.97 -24.55 -16.10
C PRO A 66 -24.72 -24.39 -15.21
N ALA A 67 -24.91 -23.90 -13.99
CA ALA A 67 -23.81 -23.80 -13.02
C ALA A 67 -23.20 -25.19 -12.79
N THR A 68 -21.87 -25.29 -12.90
CA THR A 68 -21.19 -26.55 -12.60
C THR A 68 -21.08 -26.76 -11.09
N SER A 69 -20.95 -28.01 -10.65
CA SER A 69 -20.74 -28.31 -9.22
C SER A 69 -19.48 -27.63 -8.68
N SER A 70 -18.42 -27.53 -9.48
CA SER A 70 -17.19 -26.82 -9.11
C SER A 70 -17.40 -25.31 -8.91
N GLU A 71 -18.20 -24.67 -9.76
CA GLU A 71 -18.55 -23.25 -9.61
C GLU A 71 -19.36 -23.01 -8.34
N LEU A 72 -20.33 -23.88 -8.05
CA LEU A 72 -21.17 -23.77 -6.86
C LEU A 72 -20.35 -24.04 -5.59
N ILE A 73 -19.55 -25.10 -5.55
CA ILE A 73 -18.66 -25.40 -4.42
C ILE A 73 -17.68 -24.24 -4.19
N GLY A 74 -17.06 -23.71 -5.24
CA GLY A 74 -16.13 -22.59 -5.13
C GLY A 74 -16.78 -21.34 -4.55
N MET A 75 -18.01 -21.01 -4.99
CA MET A 75 -18.78 -19.90 -4.43
C MET A 75 -19.25 -20.15 -3.00
N GLY A 76 -19.58 -21.40 -2.66
CA GLY A 76 -19.91 -21.81 -1.29
C GLY A 76 -18.72 -21.64 -0.35
N ILE A 77 -17.52 -22.08 -0.75
CA ILE A 77 -16.28 -21.88 0.01
C ILE A 77 -15.99 -20.39 0.18
N LEU A 78 -16.09 -19.60 -0.89
CA LEU A 78 -15.87 -18.15 -0.81
C LEU A 78 -16.86 -17.48 0.15
N GLY A 79 -18.16 -17.77 0.01
CA GLY A 79 -19.20 -17.28 0.91
C GLY A 79 -18.95 -17.71 2.35
N PHE A 80 -18.55 -18.97 2.58
CA PHE A 80 -18.19 -19.47 3.89
C PHE A 80 -17.04 -18.67 4.51
N LEU A 81 -15.93 -18.51 3.78
CA LEU A 81 -14.76 -17.80 4.30
C LEU A 81 -15.07 -16.33 4.63
N LEU A 82 -15.81 -15.64 3.75
CA LEU A 82 -16.23 -14.26 3.99
C LEU A 82 -17.16 -14.16 5.21
N GLY A 83 -18.14 -15.05 5.34
CA GLY A 83 -19.08 -15.05 6.45
C GLY A 83 -18.43 -15.46 7.77
N PHE A 84 -17.56 -16.47 7.73
CA PHE A 84 -16.84 -17.01 8.88
C PHE A 84 -15.87 -15.97 9.45
N LYS A 85 -15.13 -15.27 8.58
CA LYS A 85 -14.15 -14.26 8.98
C LYS A 85 -14.74 -12.87 9.14
N LEU A 86 -15.24 -12.26 8.06
CA LEU A 86 -15.58 -10.84 8.07
C LEU A 86 -16.77 -10.57 9.00
N ILE A 87 -17.86 -11.34 8.88
CA ILE A 87 -19.02 -11.16 9.78
C ILE A 87 -18.65 -11.60 11.20
N GLY A 88 -17.92 -12.70 11.35
CA GLY A 88 -17.43 -13.17 12.65
C GLY A 88 -16.58 -12.11 13.39
N MET A 89 -15.80 -11.33 12.66
CA MET A 89 -15.00 -10.22 13.18
C MET A 89 -15.89 -9.10 13.72
N PHE A 90 -16.90 -8.65 12.95
CA PHE A 90 -17.85 -7.63 13.40
C PHE A 90 -18.68 -8.05 14.63
N LEU A 91 -19.05 -9.33 14.71
CA LEU A 91 -19.76 -9.87 15.88
C LEU A 91 -18.90 -9.90 17.15
N ASN A 92 -17.58 -9.95 17.02
CA ASN A 92 -16.63 -9.97 18.13
C ASN A 92 -15.79 -8.68 18.20
N SER A 93 -16.36 -7.56 17.74
CA SER A 93 -15.60 -6.33 17.49
C SER A 93 -14.83 -5.80 18.69
N ALA A 94 -15.39 -5.85 19.89
CA ALA A 94 -14.70 -5.44 21.12
C ALA A 94 -13.43 -6.27 21.40
N ALA A 95 -13.45 -7.57 21.07
CA ALA A 95 -12.31 -8.46 21.29
C ALA A 95 -11.31 -8.46 20.14
N VAL A 96 -11.71 -8.04 18.94
CA VAL A 96 -10.89 -8.10 17.72
C VAL A 96 -10.32 -6.73 17.33
N GLY A 97 -10.87 -5.63 17.84
CA GLY A 97 -10.49 -4.26 17.45
C GLY A 97 -8.99 -3.96 17.56
N HIS A 98 -8.28 -4.54 18.53
CA HIS A 98 -6.84 -4.32 18.73
C HIS A 98 -5.97 -5.06 17.69
N ASP A 99 -6.37 -6.28 17.30
CA ASP A 99 -5.64 -7.10 16.31
C ASP A 99 -6.56 -7.79 15.30
N PRO A 100 -7.11 -7.04 14.33
CA PRO A 100 -7.93 -7.60 13.26
C PRO A 100 -7.16 -8.58 12.38
N MET A 101 -5.86 -8.33 12.15
CA MET A 101 -5.04 -9.16 11.27
C MET A 101 -4.79 -10.53 11.89
N GLY A 102 -4.44 -10.59 13.18
CA GLY A 102 -4.33 -11.84 13.92
C GLY A 102 -5.62 -12.64 13.93
N PHE A 103 -6.79 -11.98 14.04
CA PHE A 103 -8.07 -12.68 13.91
C PHE A 103 -8.26 -13.29 12.51
N ILE A 104 -7.95 -12.54 11.44
CA ILE A 104 -8.05 -13.02 10.06
C ILE A 104 -7.16 -14.26 9.85
N LEU A 105 -5.93 -14.23 10.36
CA LEU A 105 -4.94 -15.31 10.22
C LEU A 105 -5.17 -16.49 11.19
N SER A 106 -5.96 -16.30 12.24
CA SER A 106 -6.28 -17.38 13.21
C SER A 106 -7.28 -18.41 12.65
N MET A 107 -7.61 -19.43 13.43
CA MET A 107 -8.74 -20.34 13.15
C MET A 107 -10.07 -19.84 13.74
N LYS A 108 -10.11 -18.67 14.37
CA LYS A 108 -11.32 -18.09 14.96
C LYS A 108 -12.25 -17.54 13.88
N GLY A 109 -13.56 -17.61 14.13
CA GLY A 109 -14.60 -17.13 13.22
C GLY A 109 -15.99 -17.56 13.67
N SER A 110 -17.00 -17.23 12.88
CA SER A 110 -18.40 -17.58 13.14
C SER A 110 -18.91 -18.61 12.13
N TRP A 111 -19.06 -19.85 12.58
CA TRP A 111 -19.55 -20.97 11.75
C TRP A 111 -20.94 -20.70 11.17
N ILE A 112 -21.84 -20.15 11.98
CA ILE A 112 -23.23 -19.88 11.57
C ILE A 112 -23.25 -18.89 10.41
N THR A 113 -22.54 -17.77 10.54
CA THR A 113 -22.51 -16.74 9.48
C THR A 113 -21.75 -17.23 8.25
N GLY A 114 -20.73 -18.08 8.43
CA GLY A 114 -20.08 -18.79 7.34
C GLY A 114 -21.06 -19.66 6.54
N ILE A 115 -21.80 -20.55 7.20
CA ILE A 115 -22.75 -21.46 6.54
C ILE A 115 -23.87 -20.67 5.84
N VAL A 116 -24.42 -19.66 6.49
CA VAL A 116 -25.47 -18.81 5.91
C VAL A 116 -24.96 -18.11 4.64
N LEU A 117 -23.79 -17.47 4.70
CA LEU A 117 -23.26 -16.74 3.55
C LEU A 117 -22.82 -17.68 2.42
N ALA A 118 -22.34 -18.88 2.74
CA ALA A 118 -22.10 -19.93 1.76
C ALA A 118 -23.38 -20.29 0.98
N ALA A 119 -24.50 -20.51 1.67
CA ALA A 119 -25.79 -20.81 1.03
C ALA A 119 -26.27 -19.65 0.14
N VAL A 120 -26.11 -18.41 0.61
CA VAL A 120 -26.45 -17.19 -0.16
C VAL A 120 -25.63 -17.12 -1.46
N PHE A 121 -24.31 -17.35 -1.39
CA PHE A 121 -23.43 -17.28 -2.56
C PHE A 121 -23.70 -18.40 -3.56
N VAL A 122 -23.93 -19.63 -3.08
CA VAL A 122 -24.34 -20.76 -3.91
C VAL A 122 -25.66 -20.46 -4.63
N TYR A 123 -26.67 -19.99 -3.89
CA TYR A 123 -27.96 -19.63 -4.46
C TYR A 123 -27.85 -18.49 -5.47
N TRP A 124 -27.07 -17.45 -5.16
CA TRP A 124 -26.83 -16.33 -6.07
C TRP A 124 -26.17 -16.77 -7.37
N LYS A 125 -25.11 -17.60 -7.30
CA LYS A 125 -24.43 -18.14 -8.49
C LYS A 125 -25.37 -19.05 -9.29
N TYR A 126 -26.11 -19.93 -8.63
CA TYR A 126 -27.10 -20.81 -9.27
C TYR A 126 -28.17 -20.00 -9.99
N SER A 127 -28.78 -19.02 -9.32
CA SER A 127 -29.82 -18.14 -9.88
C SER A 127 -29.30 -17.33 -11.07
N SER A 128 -28.10 -16.76 -10.95
CA SER A 128 -27.45 -16.00 -12.02
C SER A 128 -27.20 -16.86 -13.28
N LYS A 129 -26.67 -18.07 -13.11
CA LYS A 129 -26.44 -19.01 -14.22
C LYS A 129 -27.74 -19.53 -14.82
N LYS A 130 -28.75 -19.83 -14.00
CA LYS A 130 -30.08 -20.25 -14.48
C LYS A 130 -30.73 -19.19 -15.35
N LYS A 131 -30.58 -17.90 -15.01
CA LYS A 131 -31.06 -16.77 -15.84
C LYS A 131 -30.32 -16.64 -17.17
N GLN A 132 -29.04 -17.04 -17.22
CA GLN A 132 -28.19 -16.98 -18.42
C GLN A 132 -28.18 -18.29 -19.20
N GLN A 133 -28.89 -19.32 -18.74
CA GLN A 133 -28.90 -20.64 -19.33
C GLN A 133 -29.64 -20.61 -20.67
N LEU A 134 -29.01 -21.17 -21.70
CA LEU A 134 -29.61 -21.31 -23.02
C LEU A 134 -30.16 -22.74 -23.19
N PRO A 135 -31.19 -22.95 -24.02
CA PRO A 135 -31.71 -24.29 -24.32
C PRO A 135 -30.64 -25.24 -24.87
N GLN A 136 -29.68 -24.70 -25.62
CA GLN A 136 -28.48 -25.39 -26.05
C GLN A 136 -27.26 -24.48 -25.83
N PRO A 137 -26.22 -24.96 -25.12
CA PRO A 137 -24.98 -24.21 -24.95
C PRO A 137 -24.34 -23.89 -26.30
N LYS A 138 -23.90 -22.64 -26.49
CA LYS A 138 -23.22 -22.21 -27.71
C LYS A 138 -21.74 -21.99 -27.43
N GLN A 139 -20.88 -22.52 -28.30
CA GLN A 139 -19.46 -22.20 -28.28
C GLN A 139 -19.25 -20.85 -28.96
N GLN A 140 -18.76 -19.87 -28.22
CA GLN A 140 -18.38 -18.56 -28.74
C GLN A 140 -16.87 -18.38 -28.60
N ARG A 141 -16.22 -17.99 -29.71
CA ARG A 141 -14.82 -17.56 -29.67
C ARG A 141 -14.76 -16.13 -29.16
N VAL A 142 -14.20 -15.95 -27.97
CA VAL A 142 -14.07 -14.64 -27.31
C VAL A 142 -12.61 -14.19 -27.38
N ALA A 143 -12.40 -12.95 -27.81
CA ALA A 143 -11.10 -12.30 -27.83
C ALA A 143 -10.79 -11.72 -26.43
N VAL A 144 -9.86 -12.33 -25.70
CA VAL A 144 -9.48 -11.91 -24.36
C VAL A 144 -8.20 -11.08 -24.39
N TYR A 145 -8.31 -9.82 -23.96
CA TYR A 145 -7.21 -8.86 -23.91
C TYR A 145 -6.70 -8.65 -22.48
N PRO A 146 -5.52 -8.04 -22.29
CA PRO A 146 -4.95 -7.81 -20.96
C PRO A 146 -5.85 -7.03 -19.99
N HIS A 147 -6.67 -6.09 -20.46
CA HIS A 147 -7.59 -5.33 -19.60
C HIS A 147 -8.72 -6.19 -19.00
N HIS A 148 -9.04 -7.34 -19.59
CA HIS A 148 -9.95 -8.33 -19.01
C HIS A 148 -9.27 -9.17 -17.91
N ARG A 149 -7.94 -9.11 -17.79
CA ARG A 149 -7.11 -9.91 -16.90
C ARG A 149 -6.59 -9.13 -15.69
N VAL A 150 -7.14 -7.95 -15.42
CA VAL A 150 -6.65 -7.07 -14.34
C VAL A 150 -6.78 -7.73 -12.98
N ALA A 151 -7.86 -8.48 -12.73
CA ALA A 151 -8.03 -9.24 -11.50
C ALA A 151 -6.92 -10.29 -11.34
N ASP A 152 -6.61 -11.06 -12.40
CA ASP A 152 -5.51 -12.04 -12.39
C ASP A 152 -4.17 -11.35 -12.11
N ILE A 153 -3.89 -10.23 -12.76
CA ILE A 153 -2.66 -9.45 -12.59
C ILE A 153 -2.52 -9.00 -11.13
N ILE A 154 -3.57 -8.43 -10.55
CA ILE A 154 -3.55 -7.98 -9.15
C ILE A 154 -3.38 -9.15 -8.20
N PHE A 155 -4.10 -10.26 -8.43
CA PHE A 155 -4.03 -11.43 -7.56
C PHE A 155 -2.63 -12.06 -7.58
N ILE A 156 -2.03 -12.20 -8.76
CA ILE A 156 -0.65 -12.70 -8.92
C ILE A 156 0.35 -11.74 -8.26
N ALA A 157 0.17 -10.43 -8.44
CA ALA A 157 1.01 -9.44 -7.78
C ALA A 157 0.89 -9.48 -6.26
N ALA A 158 -0.31 -9.63 -5.72
CA ALA A 158 -0.57 -9.72 -4.29
C ALA A 158 0.03 -10.99 -3.68
N ILE A 159 -0.17 -12.16 -4.31
CA ILE A 159 0.42 -13.43 -3.85
C ILE A 159 1.95 -13.39 -3.96
N GLY A 160 2.47 -12.99 -5.13
CA GLY A 160 3.92 -12.91 -5.34
C GLY A 160 4.58 -11.90 -4.40
N GLY A 161 3.90 -10.77 -4.15
CA GLY A 161 4.36 -9.73 -3.24
C GLY A 161 4.39 -10.19 -1.79
N PHE A 162 3.30 -10.80 -1.31
CA PHE A 162 3.24 -11.32 0.05
C PHE A 162 4.24 -12.47 0.27
N ALA A 163 4.26 -13.45 -0.65
CA ALA A 163 5.19 -14.58 -0.58
C ALA A 163 6.64 -14.10 -0.62
N GLY A 164 6.98 -13.19 -1.53
CA GLY A 164 8.32 -12.63 -1.62
C GLY A 164 8.74 -11.86 -0.37
N ALA A 165 7.83 -11.05 0.20
CA ALA A 165 8.10 -10.30 1.41
C ALA A 165 8.43 -11.21 2.60
N LYS A 166 7.68 -12.31 2.75
CA LYS A 166 7.90 -13.30 3.81
C LYS A 166 9.17 -14.12 3.60
N ILE A 167 9.44 -14.56 2.37
CA ILE A 167 10.65 -15.32 2.04
C ILE A 167 11.90 -14.49 2.33
N PHE A 168 11.91 -13.21 1.93
CA PHE A 168 13.08 -12.36 2.17
C PHE A 168 13.23 -12.00 3.64
N ASN A 169 12.13 -11.76 4.36
CA ASN A 169 12.20 -11.58 5.82
C ASN A 169 12.81 -12.81 6.50
N ALA A 170 12.42 -14.03 6.10
CA ALA A 170 13.01 -15.25 6.63
C ALA A 170 14.53 -15.36 6.37
N PHE A 171 15.02 -14.82 5.25
CA PHE A 171 16.47 -14.75 4.99
C PHE A 171 17.16 -13.64 5.81
N GLU A 172 16.51 -12.49 6.00
CA GLU A 172 17.05 -11.37 6.79
C GLU A 172 17.10 -11.71 8.29
N THR A 173 16.08 -12.37 8.82
CA THR A 173 15.97 -12.80 10.22
C THR A 173 16.17 -14.30 10.36
N TRP A 174 17.24 -14.84 9.76
CA TRP A 174 17.47 -16.29 9.66
C TRP A 174 17.45 -17.02 11.00
N GLN A 175 18.01 -16.41 12.05
CA GLN A 175 18.02 -17.00 13.39
C GLN A 175 16.60 -17.10 13.98
N ASP A 176 15.81 -16.01 13.89
CA ASP A 176 14.42 -15.99 14.35
C ASP A 176 13.54 -16.95 13.55
N PHE A 177 13.81 -17.08 12.24
CA PHE A 177 13.10 -18.00 11.36
C PHE A 177 13.37 -19.46 11.70
N ILE A 178 14.62 -19.85 11.97
CA ILE A 178 14.93 -21.23 12.39
C ILE A 178 14.29 -21.55 13.74
N ALA A 179 14.23 -20.57 14.65
CA ALA A 179 13.67 -20.75 15.99
C ALA A 179 12.15 -21.02 15.95
N ASP A 180 11.40 -20.32 15.09
CA ASP A 180 9.96 -20.55 14.88
C ASP A 180 9.55 -20.35 13.41
N PRO A 181 9.73 -21.38 12.55
CA PRO A 181 9.51 -21.23 11.11
C PRO A 181 8.05 -20.95 10.76
N ILE A 182 7.10 -21.60 11.46
CA ILE A 182 5.67 -21.46 11.18
C ILE A 182 5.19 -20.11 11.73
N GLY A 183 5.55 -19.76 12.96
CA GLY A 183 5.15 -18.48 13.56
C GLY A 183 5.70 -17.29 12.79
N ASN A 184 6.96 -17.31 12.36
CA ASN A 184 7.56 -16.22 11.59
C ASN A 184 6.91 -16.08 10.20
N LEU A 185 6.61 -17.19 9.52
CA LEU A 185 6.02 -17.16 8.19
C LEU A 185 4.56 -16.66 8.20
N PHE A 186 3.78 -17.00 9.25
CA PHE A 186 2.38 -16.61 9.39
C PHE A 186 2.15 -15.39 10.30
N SER A 187 3.21 -14.77 10.84
CA SER A 187 3.08 -13.56 11.64
C SER A 187 2.54 -12.38 10.81
N ALA A 188 1.89 -11.42 11.47
CA ALA A 188 1.49 -10.16 10.83
C ALA A 188 2.70 -9.24 10.53
N SER A 189 3.86 -9.49 11.15
CA SER A 189 5.09 -8.69 11.04
C SER A 189 6.09 -9.30 10.06
N GLY A 190 7.19 -8.58 9.78
CA GLY A 190 8.28 -9.11 8.94
C GLY A 190 7.91 -9.20 7.46
N LEU A 191 7.51 -8.09 6.87
CA LEU A 191 7.22 -7.98 5.44
C LEU A 191 8.31 -7.15 4.75
N THR A 192 9.33 -7.83 4.22
CA THR A 192 10.43 -7.16 3.52
C THR A 192 9.97 -6.65 2.14
N PHE A 193 10.03 -5.34 1.95
CA PHE A 193 9.57 -4.69 0.71
C PHE A 193 10.26 -5.22 -0.56
N TYR A 194 11.60 -5.40 -0.53
CA TYR A 194 12.36 -5.82 -1.71
C TYR A 194 11.99 -7.22 -2.18
N GLY A 195 11.81 -8.15 -1.24
CA GLY A 195 11.36 -9.50 -1.57
C GLY A 195 10.01 -9.49 -2.27
N GLY A 196 9.07 -8.69 -1.76
CA GLY A 196 7.77 -8.56 -2.38
C GLY A 196 7.83 -7.98 -3.79
N LEU A 197 8.59 -6.89 -3.99
CA LEU A 197 8.75 -6.28 -5.30
C LEU A 197 9.37 -7.23 -6.34
N ILE A 198 10.46 -7.92 -5.97
CA ILE A 198 11.20 -8.81 -6.86
C ILE A 198 10.33 -9.99 -7.28
N VAL A 199 9.75 -10.70 -6.31
CA VAL A 199 8.97 -11.92 -6.59
C VAL A 199 7.67 -11.58 -7.32
N ALA A 200 6.98 -10.50 -6.97
CA ALA A 200 5.81 -10.04 -7.72
C ALA A 200 6.16 -9.70 -9.17
N THR A 201 7.27 -9.01 -9.41
CA THR A 201 7.72 -8.65 -10.76
C THR A 201 8.04 -9.88 -11.60
N ILE A 202 8.74 -10.87 -11.03
CA ILE A 202 9.04 -12.14 -11.70
C ILE A 202 7.75 -12.89 -12.03
N ALA A 203 6.82 -13.01 -11.07
CA ALA A 203 5.54 -13.68 -11.27
C ALA A 203 4.71 -13.03 -12.38
N LEU A 204 4.65 -11.70 -12.42
CA LEU A 204 3.96 -10.95 -13.47
C LEU A 204 4.63 -11.10 -14.83
N TYR A 205 5.97 -11.14 -14.89
CA TYR A 205 6.71 -11.38 -16.13
C TYR A 205 6.40 -12.77 -16.69
N LEU A 206 6.44 -13.81 -15.86
CA LEU A 206 6.10 -15.17 -16.25
C LEU A 206 4.63 -15.29 -16.69
N TYR A 207 3.72 -14.61 -16.00
CA TYR A 207 2.31 -14.55 -16.38
C TYR A 207 2.12 -13.87 -17.74
N ALA A 208 2.74 -12.71 -17.97
CA ALA A 208 2.68 -11.99 -19.24
C ALA A 208 3.23 -12.84 -20.40
N ARG A 209 4.35 -13.56 -20.18
CA ARG A 209 4.93 -14.52 -21.13
C ARG A 209 3.95 -15.65 -21.44
N LYS A 210 3.37 -16.28 -20.41
CA LYS A 210 2.37 -17.35 -20.56
C LYS A 210 1.14 -16.88 -21.35
N LYS A 211 0.73 -15.63 -21.15
CA LYS A 211 -0.42 -15.00 -21.80
C LYS A 211 -0.10 -14.21 -23.07
N LYS A 212 1.14 -14.29 -23.56
CA LYS A 212 1.61 -13.73 -24.84
C LYS A 212 1.35 -12.23 -25.03
N PHE A 213 1.21 -11.45 -23.94
CA PHE A 213 1.16 -10.00 -24.04
C PHE A 213 2.48 -9.36 -23.58
N ASP A 214 2.83 -8.23 -24.17
CA ASP A 214 4.13 -7.59 -23.97
C ASP A 214 4.25 -7.02 -22.54
N PHE A 215 5.17 -7.57 -21.76
CA PHE A 215 5.43 -7.15 -20.39
C PHE A 215 5.86 -5.67 -20.30
N ARG A 216 6.54 -5.13 -21.32
CA ARG A 216 6.95 -3.72 -21.34
C ARG A 216 5.75 -2.78 -21.36
N HIS A 217 4.72 -3.16 -22.12
CA HIS A 217 3.46 -2.40 -22.16
C HIS A 217 2.63 -2.59 -20.89
N LEU A 218 2.78 -3.71 -20.18
CA LEU A 218 2.26 -3.87 -18.83
C LEU A 218 2.95 -2.91 -17.85
N CYS A 219 4.28 -2.80 -17.88
CA CYS A 219 5.02 -1.85 -17.03
C CYS A 219 4.57 -0.40 -17.28
N ASP A 220 4.42 0.00 -18.55
CA ASP A 220 3.92 1.34 -18.89
C ASP A 220 2.48 1.58 -18.40
N ALA A 221 1.63 0.56 -18.40
CA ALA A 221 0.27 0.66 -17.89
C ALA A 221 0.22 0.71 -16.35
N ALA A 222 1.14 0.00 -15.69
CA ALA A 222 1.27 -0.03 -14.25
C ALA A 222 1.89 1.27 -13.68
N ALA A 223 2.77 1.94 -14.43
CA ALA A 223 3.48 3.15 -14.00
C ALA A 223 2.59 4.22 -13.31
N PRO A 224 1.52 4.73 -13.94
CA PRO A 224 0.62 5.68 -13.27
C PRO A 224 -0.19 5.05 -12.12
N ALA A 225 -0.47 3.75 -12.18
CA ALA A 225 -1.17 3.05 -11.09
C ALA A 225 -0.29 2.94 -9.84
N LEU A 226 1.01 2.68 -10.00
CA LEU A 226 1.97 2.55 -8.90
C LEU A 226 2.10 3.85 -8.10
N ILE A 227 2.31 4.99 -8.76
CA ILE A 227 2.45 6.27 -8.06
C ILE A 227 1.16 6.71 -7.37
N LEU A 228 -0.01 6.45 -7.98
CA LEU A 228 -1.30 6.74 -7.36
C LEU A 228 -1.54 5.84 -6.14
N ALA A 229 -1.31 4.53 -6.28
CA ALA A 229 -1.48 3.58 -5.19
C ALA A 229 -0.54 3.88 -4.02
N TYR A 230 0.71 4.27 -4.30
CA TYR A 230 1.67 4.71 -3.29
C TYR A 230 1.19 5.98 -2.56
N GLY A 231 0.73 7.00 -3.30
CA GLY A 231 0.20 8.22 -2.71
C GLY A 231 -1.02 7.97 -1.81
N ILE A 232 -1.93 7.07 -2.22
CA ILE A 232 -3.07 6.67 -1.40
C ILE A 232 -2.60 5.88 -0.17
N GLY A 233 -1.63 4.96 -0.32
CA GLY A 233 -1.04 4.23 0.80
C GLY A 233 -0.41 5.16 1.85
N ARG A 234 0.25 6.24 1.40
CA ARG A 234 0.82 7.27 2.27
C ARG A 234 -0.23 8.07 3.05
N LEU A 235 -1.47 8.18 2.57
CA LEU A 235 -2.59 8.67 3.39
C LEU A 235 -2.92 7.71 4.54
N GLY A 236 -2.74 6.40 4.32
CA GLY A 236 -2.81 5.39 5.37
C GLY A 236 -1.76 5.63 6.46
N CYS A 237 -0.50 5.81 6.07
CA CYS A 237 0.60 6.15 6.97
C CYS A 237 0.29 7.42 7.78
N GLN A 238 -0.16 8.47 7.10
CA GLN A 238 -0.51 9.75 7.71
C GLN A 238 -1.67 9.64 8.70
N THR A 239 -2.71 8.87 8.39
CA THR A 239 -3.89 8.74 9.27
C THR A 239 -3.62 7.86 10.47
N ALA A 240 -2.85 6.78 10.30
CA ALA A 240 -2.43 5.91 11.40
C ALA A 240 -1.35 6.54 12.30
N GLY A 241 -0.49 7.40 11.73
CA GLY A 241 0.69 7.91 12.41
C GLY A 241 1.72 6.80 12.64
N ASP A 242 2.02 6.02 11.62
CA ASP A 242 2.85 4.80 11.70
C ASP A 242 4.36 5.03 11.76
N GLY A 243 4.82 6.26 11.96
CA GLY A 243 6.25 6.57 12.15
C GLY A 243 6.96 7.16 10.93
N ASP A 244 6.25 7.42 9.82
CA ASP A 244 6.79 8.17 8.68
C ASP A 244 6.89 9.68 8.97
N TRP A 245 7.72 9.99 9.96
CA TRP A 245 7.92 11.30 10.54
C TRP A 245 9.22 11.96 10.06
N GLY A 246 9.13 13.24 9.73
CA GLY A 246 10.27 14.02 9.30
C GLY A 246 11.16 14.51 10.43
N ILE A 247 12.05 15.44 10.11
CA ILE A 247 12.97 16.10 11.06
C ILE A 247 12.24 16.83 12.19
N PHE A 248 13.03 17.21 13.20
CA PHE A 248 12.57 17.53 14.56
C PHE A 248 11.92 16.33 15.26
N ASN A 249 12.30 15.13 14.81
CA ASN A 249 11.76 13.87 15.30
C ASN A 249 12.08 13.69 16.80
N SER A 250 11.03 13.62 17.61
CA SER A 250 11.13 13.37 19.05
C SER A 250 10.84 11.92 19.43
N ALA A 251 10.64 11.04 18.45
CA ALA A 251 10.54 9.61 18.67
C ALA A 251 11.85 8.89 18.35
N TYR A 252 12.61 9.36 17.35
CA TYR A 252 13.85 8.74 16.90
C TYR A 252 14.92 9.78 16.56
N THR A 253 16.18 9.45 16.82
CA THR A 253 17.34 10.23 16.41
C THR A 253 18.38 9.36 15.70
N THR A 254 19.06 9.92 14.70
CA THR A 254 20.19 9.28 14.03
C THR A 254 21.47 9.63 14.78
N GLN A 255 22.16 8.62 15.29
CA GLN A 255 23.44 8.76 15.98
C GLN A 255 24.58 9.10 15.00
N PRO A 256 25.73 9.60 15.49
CA PRO A 256 26.89 9.91 14.64
C PRO A 256 27.41 8.73 13.82
N ASP A 257 27.19 7.50 14.31
CA ASP A 257 27.55 6.27 13.61
C ASP A 257 26.55 5.86 12.51
N GLY A 258 25.45 6.60 12.35
CA GLY A 258 24.40 6.36 11.36
C GLY A 258 23.27 5.45 11.83
N SER A 259 23.33 4.92 13.07
CA SER A 259 22.27 4.10 13.66
C SER A 259 21.07 4.94 14.11
N MET A 260 19.87 4.36 14.10
CA MET A 260 18.65 4.98 14.63
C MET A 260 18.37 4.46 16.04
N VAL A 261 18.13 5.36 16.99
CA VAL A 261 17.74 5.02 18.37
C VAL A 261 16.49 5.80 18.77
N LYS A 262 15.70 5.25 19.72
CA LYS A 262 14.57 5.98 20.30
C LYS A 262 15.06 7.23 21.03
N SER A 263 14.42 8.36 20.77
CA SER A 263 14.75 9.64 21.39
C SER A 263 14.36 9.65 22.86
N SER A 264 15.26 10.13 23.71
CA SER A 264 14.99 10.43 25.12
C SER A 264 14.38 11.82 25.30
N TYR A 265 13.85 12.09 26.49
CA TYR A 265 13.42 13.44 26.87
C TYR A 265 14.57 14.46 26.82
N GLN A 266 15.80 14.03 27.10
CA GLN A 266 16.99 14.89 26.99
C GLN A 266 17.28 15.27 25.54
N ASP A 267 17.11 14.33 24.60
CA ASP A 267 17.28 14.60 23.16
C ASP A 267 16.24 15.61 22.66
N TYR A 268 15.01 15.53 23.18
CA TYR A 268 13.97 16.54 22.94
C TYR A 268 14.39 17.92 23.45
N GLN A 269 14.86 18.01 24.70
CA GLN A 269 15.32 19.29 25.27
C GLN A 269 16.51 19.87 24.50
N ALA A 270 17.45 19.03 24.09
CA ALA A 270 18.58 19.43 23.25
C ALA A 270 18.12 19.94 21.88
N MET A 271 17.16 19.26 21.23
CA MET A 271 16.58 19.69 19.96
C MET A 271 15.90 21.06 20.07
N VAL A 272 15.07 21.25 21.09
CA VAL A 272 14.38 22.52 21.35
C VAL A 272 15.36 23.65 21.61
N THR A 273 16.44 23.37 22.37
CA THR A 273 17.50 24.33 22.65
C THR A 273 18.32 24.67 21.40
N LYS A 274 18.54 23.68 20.52
CA LYS A 274 19.29 23.84 19.26
C LYS A 274 18.54 24.70 18.23
N TYR A 275 17.21 24.66 18.22
CA TYR A 275 16.37 25.39 17.27
C TYR A 275 15.34 26.32 17.96
N PRO A 276 15.80 27.28 18.79
CA PRO A 276 14.92 28.04 19.68
C PRO A 276 13.92 28.94 18.92
N ASN A 277 14.28 29.39 17.72
CA ASN A 277 13.44 30.26 16.88
C ASN A 277 12.56 29.48 15.91
N GLN A 278 12.68 28.15 15.85
CA GLN A 278 11.86 27.32 14.98
C GLN A 278 10.63 26.79 15.73
N PHE A 279 10.71 26.61 17.04
CA PHE A 279 9.61 26.10 17.84
C PHE A 279 8.77 27.22 18.48
N MET A 280 7.46 27.17 18.29
CA MET A 280 6.49 27.95 19.07
C MET A 280 5.76 27.03 20.05
N ASP A 281 5.56 27.54 21.27
CA ASP A 281 4.66 26.92 22.24
C ASP A 281 3.22 27.15 21.77
N ARG A 282 2.48 26.08 21.47
CA ARG A 282 1.02 26.19 21.40
C ARG A 282 0.48 25.85 22.78
N ASN A 283 -0.07 26.85 23.46
CA ASN A 283 -0.94 26.65 24.63
C ASN A 283 -2.25 25.97 24.17
N LEU A 284 -2.16 24.70 23.82
CA LEU A 284 -3.30 23.79 23.85
C LEU A 284 -3.48 23.44 25.32
N ASN A 285 -4.67 23.64 25.88
CA ASN A 285 -5.05 23.43 27.28
C ASN A 285 -4.87 21.97 27.79
N GLN A 286 -3.71 21.34 27.57
CA GLN A 286 -3.41 19.94 27.89
C GLN A 286 -2.06 19.85 28.59
N ILE A 287 -1.97 18.89 29.51
CA ILE A 287 -0.86 18.62 30.46
C ILE A 287 0.45 18.19 29.74
N THR A 288 0.47 18.18 28.40
CA THR A 288 1.56 17.61 27.59
C THR A 288 2.27 18.71 26.79
N PRO A 289 3.61 18.86 26.89
CA PRO A 289 4.37 19.86 26.12
C PRO A 289 4.13 19.71 24.62
N ASN A 290 3.82 20.82 23.95
CA ASN A 290 3.47 20.86 22.53
C ASN A 290 4.24 21.99 21.82
N LYS A 291 5.45 21.67 21.35
CA LYS A 291 6.31 22.60 20.59
C LYS A 291 6.24 22.28 19.10
N TYR A 292 6.01 23.28 18.24
CA TYR A 292 5.86 23.07 16.79
C TYR A 292 6.81 23.92 15.97
N ALA A 293 7.37 23.35 14.91
CA ALA A 293 8.07 24.12 13.88
C ALA A 293 7.10 25.17 13.28
N SER A 294 7.53 26.43 13.19
CA SER A 294 6.72 27.54 12.68
C SER A 294 6.65 27.49 11.16
N GLY A 295 5.44 27.30 10.62
CA GLY A 295 5.18 27.33 9.19
C GLY A 295 4.87 28.73 8.67
N PRO A 296 4.76 28.90 7.34
CA PRO A 296 4.24 30.13 6.75
C PRO A 296 2.84 30.45 7.29
N SER A 297 2.56 31.72 7.61
CA SER A 297 1.31 32.15 8.25
C SER A 297 0.03 31.85 7.45
N TRP A 298 0.14 31.66 6.14
CA TRP A 298 -0.98 31.34 5.25
C TRP A 298 -1.31 29.84 5.22
N LEU A 299 -0.44 28.98 5.74
CA LEU A 299 -0.61 27.54 5.69
C LEU A 299 -1.15 27.03 7.03
N PRO A 300 -2.15 26.15 7.04
CA PRO A 300 -2.56 25.48 8.27
C PRO A 300 -1.38 24.81 8.94
N ASP A 301 -1.23 25.13 10.21
CA ASP A 301 -0.20 24.67 11.12
C ASP A 301 0.05 23.15 11.09
N TRP A 302 -1.02 22.35 11.01
CA TRP A 302 -0.95 20.89 10.95
C TRP A 302 -0.40 20.36 9.62
N ILE A 303 -0.42 21.15 8.55
CA ILE A 303 0.24 20.74 7.30
C ILE A 303 1.74 20.84 7.48
N PHE A 304 2.23 21.85 8.21
CA PHE A 304 3.66 22.08 8.38
C PHE A 304 4.27 21.22 9.49
N ALA A 305 3.62 21.11 10.65
CA ALA A 305 4.12 20.35 11.78
C ALA A 305 3.00 19.65 12.57
N GLN A 306 3.16 18.36 12.83
CA GLN A 306 2.19 17.53 13.58
C GLN A 306 2.84 16.72 14.68
N ASN A 307 2.14 16.55 15.79
CA ASN A 307 2.61 15.76 16.94
C ASN A 307 2.05 14.33 16.94
N PHE A 308 1.30 13.93 15.91
CA PHE A 308 0.75 12.58 15.75
C PHE A 308 0.12 11.99 17.04
N LYS A 309 -0.74 12.76 17.71
CA LYS A 309 -1.54 12.28 18.87
C LYS A 309 -2.30 10.99 18.51
N HIS A 310 -2.29 9.98 19.37
CA HIS A 310 -2.88 8.65 19.13
C HIS A 310 -2.22 7.89 17.96
N ASN A 311 -0.89 7.96 17.85
CA ASN A 311 -0.16 7.20 16.83
C ASN A 311 -0.17 5.69 17.14
N VAL A 312 -0.23 4.86 16.09
CA VAL A 312 -0.30 3.39 16.23
C VAL A 312 0.95 2.76 16.88
N ASN A 313 2.10 3.43 16.84
CA ASN A 313 3.34 2.93 17.42
C ASN A 313 3.44 3.17 18.93
N ASN A 314 2.52 3.95 19.50
CA ASN A 314 2.60 4.44 20.88
C ASN A 314 3.95 5.11 21.21
N ASP A 315 4.53 5.83 20.25
CA ASP A 315 5.77 6.58 20.46
C ASP A 315 5.49 8.00 20.99
N GLY A 316 6.45 8.53 21.74
CA GLY A 316 6.37 9.82 22.41
C GLY A 316 6.07 9.67 23.90
N ILE A 317 5.22 10.55 24.43
CA ILE A 317 4.84 10.57 25.85
C ILE A 317 3.36 10.25 26.01
N LYS A 318 3.02 9.60 27.14
CA LYS A 318 1.64 9.26 27.48
C LYS A 318 0.81 10.54 27.65
N ILE A 319 -0.38 10.55 27.05
CA ILE A 319 -1.37 11.62 27.18
C ILE A 319 -1.99 11.52 28.58
N ALA A 320 -1.94 12.60 29.35
CA ALA A 320 -2.47 12.61 30.70
C ALA A 320 -3.98 12.34 30.72
N GLY A 321 -4.42 11.37 31.53
CA GLY A 321 -5.82 10.99 31.65
C GLY A 321 -6.39 10.13 30.52
N ASP A 322 -5.55 9.70 29.56
CA ASP A 322 -5.94 8.81 28.48
C ASP A 322 -5.42 7.39 28.73
N GLU A 323 -6.35 6.46 28.95
CA GLU A 323 -6.09 5.03 29.14
C GLU A 323 -6.48 4.20 27.90
N GLY A 324 -6.73 4.85 26.76
CA GLY A 324 -6.99 4.18 25.49
C GLY A 324 -5.78 3.42 24.95
N GLU A 325 -6.01 2.54 23.96
CA GLU A 325 -4.95 1.73 23.32
C GLU A 325 -3.86 2.58 22.67
N TYR A 326 -4.25 3.70 22.04
CA TYR A 326 -3.34 4.62 21.36
C TYR A 326 -3.24 5.91 22.17
N ASN A 327 -2.54 5.88 23.30
CA ASN A 327 -2.53 6.97 24.30
C ASN A 327 -1.23 7.80 24.31
N HIS A 328 -0.47 7.80 23.21
CA HIS A 328 0.76 8.57 23.11
C HIS A 328 0.69 9.74 22.11
N VAL A 329 1.56 10.71 22.32
CA VAL A 329 1.74 11.89 21.47
C VAL A 329 3.21 12.31 21.43
N LEU A 330 3.66 12.84 20.31
CA LEU A 330 5.00 13.38 20.17
C LEU A 330 5.10 14.74 20.91
N PRO A 331 6.10 14.95 21.79
CA PRO A 331 6.27 16.24 22.47
C PRO A 331 6.72 17.38 21.53
N ALA A 332 7.29 17.04 20.37
CA ALA A 332 7.58 17.97 19.29
C ALA A 332 6.71 17.66 18.06
N GLY A 333 6.20 18.71 17.41
CA GLY A 333 5.61 18.61 16.09
C GLY A 333 6.70 18.36 15.05
N VAL A 334 6.55 17.29 14.29
CA VAL A 334 7.44 16.86 13.20
C VAL A 334 6.84 17.19 11.85
N PHE A 335 7.66 17.26 10.81
CA PHE A 335 7.14 17.37 9.45
C PHE A 335 6.36 16.10 9.08
N PRO A 336 5.08 16.22 8.66
CA PRO A 336 4.26 15.07 8.27
C PRO A 336 4.68 14.59 6.87
N THR A 337 5.84 13.91 6.78
CA THR A 337 6.41 13.48 5.50
C THR A 337 5.48 12.55 4.73
N SER A 338 4.70 11.70 5.41
CA SER A 338 3.68 10.87 4.75
C SER A 338 2.57 11.69 4.07
N LEU A 339 2.14 12.82 4.64
CA LEU A 339 1.23 13.76 3.98
C LEU A 339 1.88 14.38 2.74
N TYR A 340 3.14 14.81 2.85
CA TYR A 340 3.87 15.40 1.73
C TYR A 340 4.04 14.40 0.57
N GLU A 341 4.44 13.16 0.89
CA GLU A 341 4.55 12.06 -0.08
C GLU A 341 3.19 11.78 -0.76
N ALA A 342 2.11 11.70 0.04
CA ALA A 342 0.77 11.46 -0.49
C ALA A 342 0.33 12.54 -1.50
N VAL A 343 0.47 13.80 -1.12
CA VAL A 343 0.09 14.94 -1.97
C VAL A 343 0.97 14.99 -3.22
N ALA A 344 2.29 14.85 -3.06
CA ALA A 344 3.23 14.84 -4.18
C ALA A 344 2.89 13.73 -5.17
N CYS A 345 2.70 12.50 -4.70
CA CYS A 345 2.39 11.35 -5.55
C CYS A 345 1.05 11.47 -6.27
N ILE A 346 0.02 12.03 -5.62
CA ILE A 346 -1.28 12.29 -6.27
C ILE A 346 -1.14 13.37 -7.36
N LEU A 347 -0.40 14.45 -7.10
CA LEU A 347 -0.14 15.48 -8.11
C LEU A 347 0.67 14.93 -9.29
N LEU A 348 1.71 14.15 -9.00
CA LEU A 348 2.57 13.51 -9.98
C LEU A 348 1.81 12.45 -10.80
N PHE A 349 0.84 11.75 -10.20
CA PHE A 349 -0.11 10.94 -10.94
C PHE A 349 -0.84 11.76 -12.01
N PHE A 350 -1.39 12.94 -11.67
CA PHE A 350 -2.09 13.77 -12.65
C PHE A 350 -1.16 14.29 -13.76
N VAL A 351 0.10 14.62 -13.42
CA VAL A 351 1.13 14.98 -14.40
C VAL A 351 1.36 13.82 -15.36
N MET A 352 1.66 12.63 -14.83
CA MET A 352 1.85 11.41 -15.61
C MET A 352 0.62 11.08 -16.46
N TRP A 353 -0.57 11.20 -15.87
CA TRP A 353 -1.82 10.96 -16.55
C TRP A 353 -1.97 11.92 -17.73
N ARG A 354 -1.65 13.20 -17.57
CA ARG A 354 -1.72 14.19 -18.66
C ARG A 354 -0.74 13.87 -19.79
N VAL A 355 0.49 13.44 -19.48
CA VAL A 355 1.52 13.20 -20.50
C VAL A 355 1.47 11.80 -21.13
N ARG A 356 0.70 10.86 -20.59
CA ARG A 356 0.66 9.46 -21.05
C ARG A 356 0.39 9.25 -22.53
N LYS A 357 -0.32 10.18 -23.18
CA LYS A 357 -0.63 10.14 -24.61
C LYS A 357 0.55 10.56 -25.50
N ARG A 358 1.59 11.18 -24.94
CA ARG A 358 2.78 11.65 -25.67
C ARG A 358 3.81 10.55 -25.92
N PHE A 359 3.68 9.40 -25.26
CA PHE A 359 4.64 8.30 -25.35
C PHE A 359 4.10 7.17 -26.23
N GLY A 360 4.85 6.84 -27.28
CA GLY A 360 4.53 5.76 -28.22
C GLY A 360 5.42 4.54 -28.10
N ARG A 361 6.63 4.68 -27.54
CA ARG A 361 7.58 3.57 -27.39
C ARG A 361 7.35 2.82 -26.07
N PRO A 362 7.58 1.50 -26.03
CA PRO A 362 7.54 0.73 -24.78
C PRO A 362 8.55 1.27 -23.75
N LEU A 363 8.19 1.18 -22.48
CA LEU A 363 8.98 1.59 -21.30
C LEU A 363 9.19 3.10 -21.11
N GLN A 364 8.66 3.97 -21.97
CA GLN A 364 8.79 5.41 -21.76
C GLN A 364 7.98 5.91 -20.56
N MET A 365 6.75 5.39 -20.38
CA MET A 365 5.92 5.77 -19.23
C MET A 365 6.47 5.21 -17.94
N PHE A 366 6.99 3.97 -17.99
CA PHE A 366 7.67 3.38 -16.85
C PHE A 366 8.98 4.12 -16.51
N GLY A 367 9.77 4.51 -17.51
CA GLY A 367 10.98 5.32 -17.30
C GLY A 367 10.68 6.68 -16.66
N LEU A 368 9.62 7.36 -17.12
CA LEU A 368 9.15 8.60 -16.50
C LEU A 368 8.75 8.38 -15.03
N TYR A 369 8.05 7.28 -14.73
CA TYR A 369 7.72 6.90 -13.37
C TYR A 369 8.97 6.73 -12.49
N LEU A 370 9.99 6.03 -12.97
CA LEU A 370 11.23 5.83 -12.20
C LEU A 370 11.94 7.15 -11.89
N ILE A 371 11.98 8.08 -12.85
CA ILE A 371 12.55 9.42 -12.65
C ILE A 371 11.75 10.18 -11.59
N ILE A 372 10.44 10.25 -11.76
CA ILE A 372 9.56 11.03 -10.87
C ILE A 372 9.56 10.45 -9.46
N ALA A 373 9.39 9.13 -9.33
CA ALA A 373 9.39 8.44 -8.04
C ALA A 373 10.77 8.52 -7.36
N GLY A 374 11.85 8.44 -8.13
CA GLY A 374 13.21 8.63 -7.60
C GLY A 374 13.42 10.05 -7.08
N ILE A 375 13.08 11.08 -7.86
CA ILE A 375 13.22 12.49 -7.41
C ILE A 375 12.38 12.76 -6.17
N GLU A 376 11.11 12.35 -6.18
CA GLU A 376 10.22 12.52 -5.04
C GLU A 376 10.77 11.84 -3.79
N ARG A 377 11.22 10.58 -3.90
CA ARG A 377 11.77 9.85 -2.77
C ARG A 377 13.05 10.50 -2.24
N PHE A 378 13.92 10.97 -3.12
CA PHE A 378 15.15 11.66 -2.73
C PHE A 378 14.84 12.93 -1.94
N LEU A 379 13.92 13.77 -2.44
CA LEU A 379 13.55 15.02 -1.77
C LEU A 379 12.91 14.81 -0.40
N ILE A 380 12.07 13.78 -0.26
CA ILE A 380 11.44 13.45 1.02
C ILE A 380 12.47 12.93 2.02
N GLU A 381 13.42 12.13 1.56
CA GLU A 381 14.46 11.56 2.42
C GLU A 381 15.35 12.63 3.06
N LEU A 382 15.57 13.77 2.39
CA LEU A 382 16.24 14.94 2.98
C LEU A 382 15.53 15.49 4.22
N MET A 383 14.22 15.26 4.33
CA MET A 383 13.40 15.68 5.45
C MET A 383 13.11 14.55 6.44
N ARG A 384 13.65 13.34 6.25
CA ARG A 384 13.43 12.17 7.11
C ARG A 384 14.60 11.91 8.06
N VAL A 385 14.29 11.23 9.16
CA VAL A 385 15.28 10.66 10.10
C VAL A 385 15.35 9.16 9.87
N ASN A 386 16.43 8.69 9.25
CA ASN A 386 16.63 7.30 8.84
C ASN A 386 18.08 6.84 9.08
N TYR A 387 18.31 5.54 8.93
CA TYR A 387 19.64 4.95 8.96
C TYR A 387 20.51 5.52 7.84
N LYS A 388 21.76 5.84 8.19
CA LYS A 388 22.76 6.35 7.24
C LYS A 388 23.92 5.38 7.13
N TYR A 389 24.35 5.10 5.91
CA TYR A 389 25.58 4.35 5.68
C TYR A 389 26.78 5.26 5.95
N ASN A 390 27.91 4.68 6.37
CA ASN A 390 29.16 5.42 6.51
C ASN A 390 30.11 5.06 5.35
N TRP A 391 30.15 5.92 4.33
CA TRP A 391 31.05 5.79 3.16
C TRP A 391 32.20 6.81 3.22
N GLY A 392 32.70 7.11 4.42
CA GLY A 392 33.76 8.09 4.62
C GLY A 392 33.23 9.51 4.54
N PHE A 393 33.32 10.17 3.39
CA PHE A 393 32.88 11.57 3.22
C PHE A 393 31.40 11.72 2.87
N LEU A 394 30.73 10.63 2.49
CA LEU A 394 29.30 10.59 2.22
C LEU A 394 28.60 9.67 3.22
N HIS A 395 27.42 10.11 3.66
CA HIS A 395 26.56 9.34 4.55
C HIS A 395 25.15 9.18 4.01
N PRO A 396 24.98 8.54 2.84
CA PRO A 396 23.67 8.41 2.22
C PRO A 396 22.82 7.39 2.97
N THR A 397 21.52 7.62 2.94
CA THR A 397 20.50 6.65 3.30
C THR A 397 20.32 5.63 2.18
N GLN A 398 19.74 4.47 2.50
CA GLN A 398 19.38 3.47 1.50
C GLN A 398 18.42 4.02 0.44
N ALA A 399 17.49 4.89 0.85
CA ALA A 399 16.54 5.51 -0.05
C ALA A 399 17.20 6.50 -1.01
N GLU A 400 18.20 7.28 -0.59
CA GLU A 400 18.96 8.18 -1.48
C GLU A 400 19.71 7.41 -2.57
N ILE A 401 20.30 6.27 -2.23
CA ILE A 401 21.03 5.42 -3.19
C ILE A 401 20.05 4.86 -4.23
N ILE A 402 18.97 4.22 -3.76
CA ILE A 402 17.98 3.58 -4.63
C ILE A 402 17.29 4.62 -5.50
N SER A 403 16.88 5.75 -4.94
CA SER A 403 16.23 6.82 -5.71
C SER A 403 17.14 7.35 -6.82
N THR A 404 18.42 7.53 -6.55
CA THR A 404 19.41 7.89 -7.58
C THR A 404 19.50 6.83 -8.68
N CYS A 405 19.57 5.55 -8.33
CA CYS A 405 19.55 4.45 -9.31
C CYS A 405 18.27 4.44 -10.15
N LEU A 406 17.10 4.70 -9.56
CA LEU A 406 15.82 4.77 -10.27
C LEU A 406 15.82 5.92 -11.28
N VAL A 407 16.34 7.09 -10.91
CA VAL A 407 16.46 8.23 -11.83
C VAL A 407 17.35 7.89 -13.02
N ILE A 408 18.53 7.31 -12.78
CA ILE A 408 19.46 6.92 -13.85
C ILE A 408 18.83 5.87 -14.76
N ALA A 409 18.21 4.82 -14.20
CA ALA A 409 17.53 3.79 -14.96
C ALA A 409 16.37 4.36 -15.78
N GLY A 410 15.58 5.27 -15.20
CA GLY A 410 14.48 5.93 -15.86
C GLY A 410 14.92 6.81 -17.03
N LEU A 411 16.02 7.58 -16.87
CA LEU A 411 16.66 8.32 -17.96
C LEU A 411 17.14 7.37 -19.08
N GLY A 412 17.75 6.25 -18.68
CA GLY A 412 18.10 5.11 -19.55
C GLY A 412 16.94 4.67 -20.44
N LEU A 413 15.82 4.33 -19.82
CA LEU A 413 14.61 3.86 -20.51
C LEU A 413 13.96 4.94 -21.37
N LEU A 414 13.95 6.19 -20.91
CA LEU A 414 13.26 7.28 -21.59
C LEU A 414 14.00 7.74 -22.86
N PHE A 415 15.33 7.86 -22.78
CA PHE A 415 16.14 8.45 -23.84
C PHE A 415 16.91 7.43 -24.67
N PHE A 416 17.41 6.35 -24.06
CA PHE A 416 18.37 5.45 -24.73
C PHE A 416 17.77 4.10 -25.16
N TYR A 417 16.65 3.67 -24.56
CA TYR A 417 16.02 2.41 -24.96
C TYR A 417 15.39 2.51 -26.37
N LYS A 418 15.90 1.66 -27.28
CA LYS A 418 15.35 1.42 -28.61
C LYS A 418 14.80 0.00 -28.67
N PRO A 419 13.47 -0.20 -28.80
CA PRO A 419 12.92 -1.55 -28.97
C PRO A 419 13.47 -2.16 -30.26
N LYS A 420 13.87 -3.43 -30.22
CA LYS A 420 14.13 -4.18 -31.46
C LYS A 420 12.83 -4.24 -32.26
N GLU A 421 12.87 -3.82 -33.52
CA GLU A 421 11.77 -4.05 -34.45
C GLU A 421 11.51 -5.56 -34.50
N LYS A 422 10.23 -5.95 -34.40
CA LYS A 422 9.86 -7.32 -34.73
C LYS A 422 10.01 -7.43 -36.23
N THR A 423 11.04 -8.13 -36.70
CA THR A 423 11.08 -8.65 -38.06
C THR A 423 9.83 -9.51 -38.20
N GLU A 424 8.87 -9.07 -38.99
CA GLU A 424 7.74 -9.89 -39.40
C GLU A 424 8.32 -11.05 -40.20
N THR A 425 8.45 -12.22 -39.55
CA THR A 425 8.55 -13.48 -40.30
C THR A 425 7.18 -13.69 -40.93
N VAL A 426 7.09 -13.32 -42.21
CA VAL A 426 5.98 -13.53 -43.14
C VAL A 426 5.52 -14.98 -43.12
#